data_AF-A0AAV5DDH6-F1
#
_entry.id   AF-A0AAV5DDH6-F1
#
_cell.length_a   1.000
_cell.length_b   1.000
_cell.length_c   1.000
_cell.angle_alpha   90.00
_cell.angle_beta   90.00
_cell.angle_gamma   90.00
#
_symmetry.space_group_name_H-M   'P 1'
#
loop_
_entity.id
_entity.type
_entity.pdbx_description
1 polymer ?
#
loop_
_entity_poly.entity_id
_entity_poly.type
_entity_poly.pdbx_seq_one_letter_code
_entity_poly.pdbx_strand_id
1 'polypeptide(L)' 'MAMPRAVLLPVAAAAMLVLCLSGVSQAANVTYDHRAVVIDGVRRVLVSGSIHYPRSTPDVSHHFSPCSSP' A
#
# COMPACT_ATOMS: atom_id res chain seq x y z
N MET A 1 35.17 10.67 -18.22
CA MET A 1 34.34 11.07 -19.37
C MET A 1 32.96 11.46 -18.85
N ALA A 2 32.73 12.75 -18.61
CA ALA A 2 31.44 13.25 -18.15
C ALA A 2 30.48 13.27 -19.34
N MET A 3 29.38 12.53 -19.27
CA MET A 3 28.36 12.63 -20.32
C MET A 3 27.78 14.06 -20.29
N PRO A 4 27.66 14.72 -21.45
CA PRO A 4 27.19 16.09 -21.51
C PRO A 4 25.78 16.18 -20.91
N ARG A 5 25.51 17.24 -20.15
CA ARG A 5 24.19 17.48 -19.52
C ARG A 5 23.05 17.46 -20.56
N ALA A 6 23.37 17.81 -21.81
CA ALA A 6 22.48 17.73 -22.97
C ALA A 6 21.98 16.30 -23.28
N VAL A 7 22.70 15.26 -22.86
CA VAL A 7 22.30 13.85 -23.03
C VAL A 7 21.70 13.30 -21.74
N LEU A 8 22.18 13.75 -20.57
CA LEU A 8 21.67 13.27 -19.28
C LEU A 8 20.21 13.67 -19.02
N LEU A 9 19.84 14.92 -19.33
CA LEU A 9 18.49 15.46 -19.11
C LEU A 9 17.39 14.72 -19.89
N PRO A 10 17.51 14.51 -21.23
CA PRO A 10 16.48 13.78 -21.98
C PRO A 10 16.40 12.31 -21.58
N VAL A 11 17.53 11.67 -21.23
CA VAL A 11 17.55 10.28 -20.75
C VAL A 11 16.80 10.14 -19.43
N ALA A 12 17.01 11.06 -18.48
CA ALA A 12 16.28 11.07 -17.22
C ALA A 12 14.78 11.35 -17.43
N ALA A 13 14.43 12.28 -18.32
CA ALA A 13 13.03 12.57 -18.66
C ALA A 13 12.33 11.37 -19.31
N ALA A 14 13.01 10.67 -20.23
CA ALA A 14 12.49 9.45 -20.85
C ALA A 14 12.33 8.33 -19.82
N ALA A 15 13.29 8.13 -18.92
CA ALA A 15 13.18 7.13 -17.85
C ALA A 15 12.01 7.43 -16.90
N MET A 16 11.82 8.69 -16.50
CA MET A 16 10.68 9.12 -15.69
C MET A 16 9.35 8.95 -16.44
N LEU A 17 9.28 9.28 -17.73
CA LEU A 17 8.09 9.08 -18.54
C LEU A 17 7.72 7.59 -18.64
N VAL A 18 8.71 6.72 -18.88
CA VAL A 18 8.52 5.26 -18.90
C VAL A 18 8.03 4.76 -17.54
N LEU A 19 8.55 5.27 -16.43
CA LEU A 19 8.10 4.91 -15.09
C LEU A 19 6.68 5.40 -14.77
N CYS A 20 6.30 6.59 -15.25
CA CYS A 20 4.94 7.11 -15.09
C CYS A 20 3.91 6.29 -15.90
N LEU A 21 4.31 5.81 -17.08
CA LEU A 21 3.45 5.02 -17.97
C LEU A 21 3.35 3.54 -17.56
N SER A 22 4.27 3.03 -16.74
CA SER A 22 4.32 1.60 -16.39
C SER A 22 3.26 1.16 -15.36
N GLY A 23 2.49 2.10 -14.79
CA GLY A 23 1.31 1.77 -13.98
C GLY A 23 1.60 0.78 -12.86
N VAL A 24 2.58 1.08 -12.00
CA VAL A 24 2.98 0.23 -10.87
C VAL A 24 1.88 0.11 -9.82
N SER A 25 0.90 -0.75 -10.09
CA SER A 25 -0.07 -1.21 -9.09
C SER A 25 0.45 -2.50 -8.45
N GLN A 26 0.55 -2.53 -7.12
CA GLN A 26 0.81 -3.75 -6.38
C GLN A 26 -0.52 -4.25 -5.80
N ALA A 27 -0.95 -5.42 -6.23
CA ALA A 27 -2.03 -6.15 -5.59
C ALA A 27 -1.45 -7.08 -4.54
N ALA A 28 -2.05 -7.12 -3.34
CA ALA A 28 -1.74 -8.13 -2.35
C ALA A 28 -2.29 -9.48 -2.82
N ASN A 29 -1.50 -10.56 -2.67
CA ASN A 29 -2.01 -11.90 -2.95
C ASN A 29 -2.74 -12.44 -1.72
N VAL A 30 -4.06 -12.57 -1.81
CA VAL A 30 -4.91 -13.03 -0.70
C VAL A 30 -5.59 -14.33 -1.08
N THR A 31 -5.30 -15.38 -0.32
CA THR A 31 -5.90 -16.71 -0.45
C THR A 31 -6.31 -17.24 0.92
N TYR A 32 -6.96 -18.41 0.96
CA TYR A 32 -7.40 -19.05 2.19
C TYR A 32 -7.12 -20.56 2.12
N ASP A 33 -6.76 -21.16 3.24
CA ASP A 33 -6.72 -22.61 3.40
C ASP A 33 -7.60 -23.04 4.57
N HIS A 34 -7.63 -24.33 4.90
CA HIS A 34 -8.48 -24.85 5.97
C HIS A 34 -8.24 -24.23 7.37
N ARG A 35 -7.15 -23.47 7.57
CA ARG A 35 -6.72 -22.98 8.88
C ARG A 35 -6.65 -21.46 8.97
N ALA A 36 -6.25 -20.75 7.90
CA ALA A 36 -5.99 -19.32 7.97
C ALA A 36 -6.11 -18.58 6.63
N VAL A 37 -6.24 -17.25 6.73
CA VAL A 37 -6.03 -16.35 5.59
C VAL A 37 -4.54 -16.26 5.29
N VAL A 38 -4.18 -16.42 4.02
CA VAL A 38 -2.82 -16.37 3.51
C VAL A 38 -2.65 -15.07 2.74
N ILE A 39 -1.85 -14.15 3.28
CA ILE A 39 -1.53 -12.86 2.67
C ILE A 39 -0.06 -12.89 2.27
N ASP A 40 0.21 -12.68 0.98
CA ASP A 40 1.55 -12.74 0.37
C ASP A 40 2.30 -14.05 0.68
N GLY A 41 1.57 -15.17 0.64
CA GLY A 41 2.11 -16.51 0.89
C GLY A 41 2.30 -16.85 2.38
N VAL A 42 1.99 -15.94 3.30
CA VAL A 42 2.15 -16.15 4.74
C VAL A 42 0.79 -16.29 5.43
N ARG A 43 0.61 -17.36 6.21
CA ARG A 43 -0.58 -17.54 7.07
C ARG A 43 -0.62 -16.49 8.18
N ARG A 44 -1.73 -15.76 8.28
CA ARG A 44 -1.93 -14.73 9.30
C ARG A 44 -3.18 -15.04 10.14
N VAL A 45 -3.10 -14.73 11.43
CA VAL A 45 -4.29 -14.60 12.30
C VAL A 45 -4.70 -13.14 12.25
N LEU A 46 -5.89 -12.85 11.73
CA LEU A 46 -6.39 -11.49 11.60
C LEU A 46 -7.21 -11.13 12.86
N VAL A 47 -6.74 -10.13 13.59
CA VAL A 47 -7.52 -9.49 14.66
C VAL A 47 -8.18 -8.25 14.07
N SER A 48 -9.51 -8.27 13.96
CA SER A 48 -10.29 -7.21 13.30
C SER A 48 -11.30 -6.60 14.26
N GLY A 49 -11.59 -5.31 14.09
CA GLY A 49 -12.64 -4.58 14.79
C GLY A 49 -13.73 -4.10 13.83
N SER A 50 -14.95 -3.91 14.32
CA SER A 50 -16.06 -3.41 13.52
C SER A 50 -16.18 -1.89 13.63
N ILE A 51 -16.17 -1.19 12.49
CA ILE A 51 -16.46 0.25 12.41
C ILE A 51 -17.63 0.42 11.46
N HIS A 52 -18.74 1.00 11.95
CA HIS A 52 -19.93 1.25 11.15
C HIS A 52 -19.92 2.70 10.63
N TYR A 53 -19.43 2.89 9.41
CA TYR A 53 -19.16 4.20 8.80
C TYR A 53 -20.33 5.22 8.85
N PRO A 54 -21.61 4.85 8.71
CA PRO A 54 -22.73 5.80 8.85
C PRO A 54 -22.95 6.36 10.26
N ARG A 55 -22.43 5.69 11.30
CA ARG A 55 -22.62 6.08 12.71
C ARG A 55 -21.34 6.67 13.34
N SER A 56 -20.26 6.72 12.59
CA SER A 56 -19.00 7.31 13.03
C SER A 56 -18.86 8.69 12.41
N THR A 57 -18.41 9.67 13.19
CA THR A 57 -17.94 10.92 12.62
C THR A 57 -16.63 10.65 11.85
N PRO A 58 -16.36 11.35 10.73
CA PRO A 58 -15.14 11.14 9.97
C PRO A 58 -13.88 11.38 10.82
N ASP A 59 -13.95 12.31 11.78
CA ASP A 59 -12.87 12.63 12.72
C ASP A 59 -12.41 11.42 13.57
N VAL A 60 -13.34 10.59 14.05
CA VAL A 60 -12.98 9.43 14.90
C VAL A 60 -12.34 8.29 14.10
N SER A 61 -12.63 8.17 12.80
CA SER A 61 -12.05 7.11 11.97
C SER A 61 -10.55 7.29 11.70
N HIS A 62 -10.04 8.51 11.87
CA HIS A 62 -8.62 8.81 11.77
C HIS A 62 -7.91 8.84 13.14
N HIS A 63 -8.67 8.87 14.24
CA HIS A 63 -8.17 8.91 15.61
C HIS A 63 -8.58 7.65 16.39
N PHE A 64 -8.19 6.47 15.89
CA PHE A 64 -8.35 5.23 16.66
C PHE A 64 -7.25 5.13 17.72
N SER A 65 -7.50 5.71 18.91
CA SER A 65 -6.74 5.35 20.10
C SER A 65 -7.22 3.97 20.58
N PRO A 66 -6.37 2.93 20.59
CA PRO A 66 -6.73 1.68 21.25
C PRO A 66 -6.92 1.99 22.73
N CYS A 67 -8.10 1.71 23.27
CA CYS A 67 -8.33 1.80 24.71
C CYS A 67 -7.33 0.87 25.40
N SER A 68 -6.37 1.46 26.12
CA SER A 68 -5.51 0.75 27.05
C SER A 68 -6.43 0.02 28.04
N SER A 69 -6.53 -1.29 27.91
CA SER A 69 -7.16 -2.12 28.94
C SER A 69 -6.24 -2.13 30.16
N PRO A 70 -6.77 -2.20 31.41
CA PRO A 70 -5.97 -2.04 32.63
C PRO A 70 -4.89 -3.11 32.80
#